data_AF-A0A521PBD3-F1
#
_entry.id   AF-A0A521PBD3-F1
#
_cell.length_a   1.000
_cell.length_b   1.000
_cell.length_c   1.000
_cell.angle_alpha   90.00
_cell.angle_beta   90.00
_cell.angle_gamma   90.00
#
_symmetry.space_group_name_H-M   'P 1'
#
loop_
_entity.id
_entity.type
_entity.pdbx_description
1 polymer ?
#
loop_
_entity_poly.entity_id
_entity_poly.type
_entity_poly.pdbx_seq_one_letter_code
_entity_poly.pdbx_strand_id
1 'polypeptide(L)'
;MPLSQLGDAAAQLASLGKTVSYSTGFDPVAAEAYDAVFHFGQLIDPALLAAYVNGGGNAYISLGAGWYGSAAGEAAAWNPTLATFGLVAGSTWFPGAGFVQATVTSGPAEATSLIWGYGQSIEKLSPAASSQSYIRGSFAGGPTDIGLIGASVTLAAPGAAPEPSTWALLILGFGAVGAIGRRRCAHAA
;
A
#
# COMPACT_ATOMS: atom_id res chain seq x y z
N MET A 1 -4.04 -15.05 -14.63
CA MET A 1 -5.00 -14.24 -15.39
C MET A 1 -4.68 -14.30 -16.87
N PRO A 2 -5.66 -14.25 -17.77
CA PRO A 2 -5.42 -14.07 -19.21
C PRO A 2 -4.69 -12.73 -19.46
N LEU A 3 -3.70 -12.73 -20.35
CA LEU A 3 -2.92 -11.53 -20.73
C LEU A 3 -3.81 -10.36 -21.19
N SER A 4 -4.98 -10.64 -21.75
CA SER A 4 -5.94 -9.62 -22.19
C SER A 4 -6.47 -8.76 -21.04
N GLN A 5 -6.73 -9.35 -19.87
CA GLN A 5 -7.34 -8.62 -18.74
C GLN A 5 -6.35 -7.70 -18.01
N LEU A 6 -5.09 -8.11 -17.89
CA LEU A 6 -4.01 -7.25 -17.40
C LEU A 6 -3.72 -6.11 -18.39
N GLY A 7 -3.78 -6.42 -19.69
CA GLY A 7 -3.70 -5.42 -20.75
C GLY A 7 -4.82 -4.39 -20.69
N ASP A 8 -6.05 -4.81 -20.45
CA ASP A 8 -7.21 -3.92 -20.31
C ASP A 8 -7.08 -3.01 -19.08
N ALA A 9 -6.65 -3.55 -17.93
CA ALA A 9 -6.41 -2.76 -16.73
C ALA A 9 -5.31 -1.71 -16.95
N ALA A 10 -4.22 -2.08 -17.62
CA ALA A 10 -3.17 -1.14 -17.96
C ALA A 10 -3.62 -0.08 -18.98
N ALA A 11 -4.45 -0.45 -19.96
CA ALA A 11 -5.02 0.49 -20.92
C ALA A 11 -5.92 1.52 -20.25
N GLN A 12 -6.70 1.10 -19.23
CA GLN A 12 -7.50 2.02 -18.41
C GLN A 12 -6.62 2.97 -17.58
N LEU A 13 -5.56 2.47 -16.95
CA LEU A 13 -4.61 3.33 -16.24
C LEU A 13 -3.92 4.32 -17.19
N ALA A 14 -3.56 3.88 -18.39
CA ALA A 14 -2.97 4.72 -19.42
C ALA A 14 -3.95 5.81 -19.92
N SER A 15 -5.24 5.50 -20.07
CA SER A 15 -6.24 6.50 -20.45
C SER A 15 -6.48 7.56 -19.37
N LEU A 16 -6.16 7.23 -18.12
CA LEU A 16 -6.09 8.17 -16.99
C LEU A 16 -4.74 8.91 -16.88
N GLY A 17 -3.88 8.79 -17.91
CA GLY A 17 -2.57 9.46 -17.97
C GLY A 17 -1.50 8.83 -17.08
N LYS A 18 -1.66 7.58 -16.65
CA LYS A 18 -0.67 6.86 -15.82
C LYS A 18 0.30 6.06 -16.68
N THR A 19 1.56 6.01 -16.26
CA THR A 19 2.55 5.10 -16.83
C THR A 19 2.41 3.74 -16.16
N VAL A 20 2.32 2.68 -16.96
CA VAL A 20 2.22 1.30 -16.47
C VAL A 20 3.42 0.51 -16.97
N SER A 21 4.02 -0.27 -16.08
CA SER A 21 5.07 -1.24 -16.39
C SER A 21 4.70 -2.59 -15.80
N TYR A 22 5.16 -3.66 -16.45
CA TYR A 22 4.93 -5.02 -15.99
C TYR A 22 6.24 -5.63 -15.52
N SER A 23 6.17 -6.42 -14.46
CA SER A 23 7.29 -7.22 -13.96
C SER A 23 6.78 -8.61 -13.59
N THR A 24 7.63 -9.63 -13.79
CA THR A 24 7.38 -11.01 -13.35
C THR A 24 7.85 -11.25 -11.92
N GLY A 25 8.53 -10.29 -11.30
CA GLY A 25 9.02 -10.36 -9.93
C GLY A 25 8.84 -9.03 -9.20
N PHE A 26 8.93 -9.09 -7.87
CA PHE A 26 8.90 -7.91 -7.01
C PHE A 26 10.30 -7.59 -6.50
N ASP A 27 10.81 -6.42 -6.89
CA ASP A 27 12.03 -5.82 -6.37
C ASP A 27 11.64 -4.50 -5.69
N PRO A 28 11.81 -4.38 -4.35
CA PRO A 28 11.50 -3.16 -3.63
C PRO A 28 12.23 -1.93 -4.15
N VAL A 29 13.49 -2.06 -4.57
CA VAL A 29 14.31 -0.93 -5.05
C VAL A 29 13.77 -0.40 -6.39
N ALA A 30 13.39 -1.30 -7.28
CA ALA A 30 12.74 -0.92 -8.53
C ALA A 30 11.35 -0.32 -8.29
N ALA A 31 10.61 -0.85 -7.30
CA ALA A 31 9.26 -0.40 -6.96
C ALA A 31 9.24 1.05 -6.42
N GLU A 32 10.30 1.53 -5.76
CA GLU A 32 10.42 2.92 -5.29
C GLU A 32 10.38 3.95 -6.41
N ALA A 33 10.63 3.56 -7.67
CA ALA A 33 10.50 4.44 -8.82
C ALA A 33 9.05 4.64 -9.30
N TYR A 34 8.07 3.97 -8.67
CA TYR A 34 6.66 3.99 -9.06
C TYR A 34 5.76 4.52 -7.93
N ASP A 35 4.66 5.17 -8.30
CA ASP A 35 3.68 5.69 -7.32
C ASP A 35 2.97 4.58 -6.53
N ALA A 36 2.78 3.41 -7.17
CA ALA A 36 2.10 2.27 -6.58
C ALA A 36 2.46 0.96 -7.31
N VAL A 37 2.40 -0.15 -6.57
CA VAL A 37 2.54 -1.51 -7.09
C VAL A 37 1.19 -2.22 -7.04
N PHE A 38 0.80 -2.85 -8.15
CA PHE A 38 -0.40 -3.68 -8.24
C PHE A 38 0.01 -5.14 -8.41
N HIS A 39 -0.25 -5.95 -7.39
CA HIS A 39 0.01 -7.37 -7.41
C HIS A 39 -1.24 -8.17 -7.76
N PHE A 40 -1.13 -8.96 -8.83
CA PHE A 40 -2.13 -9.95 -9.23
C PHE A 40 -1.46 -11.31 -9.43
N GLY A 41 -1.70 -12.28 -8.55
CA GLY A 41 -1.36 -13.68 -8.80
C GLY A 41 -0.13 -14.22 -8.06
N GLN A 42 1.01 -14.36 -8.76
CA GLN A 42 2.16 -15.21 -8.39
C GLN A 42 2.80 -14.89 -7.02
N LEU A 43 3.71 -15.74 -6.54
CA LEU A 43 4.32 -15.59 -5.22
C LEU A 43 5.18 -14.31 -5.13
N ILE A 44 4.68 -13.29 -4.41
CA ILE A 44 5.50 -12.24 -3.79
C ILE A 44 5.76 -12.65 -2.35
N ASP A 45 6.97 -12.43 -1.85
CA ASP A 45 7.28 -12.57 -0.43
C ASP A 45 6.53 -11.50 0.38
N PRO A 46 5.57 -11.88 1.26
CA PRO A 46 4.81 -10.93 2.05
C PRO A 46 5.68 -10.04 2.95
N ALA A 47 6.87 -10.49 3.36
CA ALA A 47 7.77 -9.71 4.20
C ALA A 47 8.46 -8.58 3.42
N LEU A 48 8.86 -8.84 2.17
CA LEU A 48 9.45 -7.81 1.30
C LEU A 48 8.43 -6.72 0.96
N LEU A 49 7.19 -7.12 0.69
CA LEU A 49 6.12 -6.16 0.45
C LEU A 49 5.84 -5.31 1.69
N ALA A 50 5.81 -5.93 2.88
CA ALA A 50 5.62 -5.20 4.13
C ALA A 50 6.72 -4.15 4.34
N ALA A 51 7.98 -4.49 4.05
CA ALA A 51 9.11 -3.57 4.14
C ALA A 51 8.93 -2.38 3.17
N TYR A 52 8.55 -2.63 1.91
CA TYR A 52 8.26 -1.58 0.93
C TYR A 52 7.14 -0.64 1.37
N VAL A 53 6.01 -1.18 1.85
CA VAL A 53 4.88 -0.37 2.32
C VAL A 53 5.25 0.42 3.56
N ASN A 54 5.98 -0.17 4.50
CA ASN A 54 6.48 0.54 5.68
C ASN A 54 7.53 1.61 5.33
N GLY A 55 8.20 1.48 4.19
CA GLY A 55 9.07 2.51 3.61
C GLY A 55 8.32 3.68 2.96
N GLY A 56 6.98 3.64 2.92
CA GLY A 56 6.13 4.67 2.32
C GLY A 56 5.60 4.33 0.92
N GLY A 57 5.89 3.13 0.42
CA GLY A 57 5.35 2.64 -0.83
C GLY A 57 3.84 2.36 -0.77
N ASN A 58 3.15 2.52 -1.90
CA ASN A 58 1.75 2.13 -2.03
C ASN A 58 1.63 0.78 -2.72
N ALA A 59 0.80 -0.11 -2.18
CA ALA A 59 0.56 -1.41 -2.78
C ALA A 59 -0.93 -1.79 -2.77
N TYR A 60 -1.36 -2.34 -3.91
CA TYR A 60 -2.60 -3.07 -4.06
C TYR A 60 -2.30 -4.55 -4.22
N ILE A 61 -2.90 -5.40 -3.38
CA ILE A 61 -2.69 -6.85 -3.39
C ILE A 61 -4.01 -7.55 -3.62
N SER A 62 -4.09 -8.35 -4.68
CA SER A 62 -5.18 -9.31 -4.88
C SER A 62 -4.81 -10.66 -4.28
N LEU A 63 -5.61 -11.14 -3.34
CA LEU A 63 -5.63 -12.56 -2.94
C LEU A 63 -6.54 -13.36 -3.88
N GLY A 64 -6.57 -14.69 -3.73
CA GLY A 64 -7.40 -15.57 -4.53
C GLY A 64 -6.68 -16.26 -5.68
N ALA A 65 -5.35 -16.28 -5.67
CA ALA A 65 -4.57 -16.82 -6.78
C ALA A 65 -4.65 -18.36 -6.88
N GLY A 66 -5.13 -19.04 -5.82
CA GLY A 66 -5.17 -20.50 -5.72
C GLY A 66 -3.80 -21.17 -5.54
N TRP A 67 -2.71 -20.40 -5.54
CA TRP A 67 -1.34 -20.89 -5.47
C TRP A 67 -1.03 -21.67 -4.18
N TYR A 68 -1.65 -21.27 -3.07
CA TYR A 68 -1.49 -21.90 -1.76
C TYR A 68 -2.40 -23.14 -1.55
N GLY A 69 -3.04 -23.63 -2.61
CA GLY A 69 -3.91 -24.82 -2.62
C GLY A 69 -5.27 -24.64 -1.96
N SER A 70 -5.40 -23.73 -0.99
CA SER A 70 -6.67 -23.40 -0.32
C SER A 70 -6.68 -21.96 0.19
N ALA A 71 -7.89 -21.45 0.46
CA ALA A 71 -8.08 -20.14 1.08
C ALA A 71 -7.39 -20.08 2.46
N ALA A 72 -7.54 -21.14 3.25
CA ALA A 72 -6.87 -21.26 4.53
C ALA A 72 -5.33 -21.23 4.40
N GLY A 73 -4.77 -21.89 3.38
CA GLY A 73 -3.33 -21.86 3.09
C GLY A 73 -2.84 -20.47 2.68
N GLU A 74 -3.60 -19.77 1.83
CA GLU A 74 -3.28 -18.40 1.43
C GLU A 74 -3.40 -17.44 2.61
N ALA A 75 -4.46 -17.54 3.42
CA ALA A 75 -4.62 -16.76 4.63
C ALA A 75 -3.47 -17.02 5.62
N ALA A 76 -3.02 -18.25 5.80
CA ALA A 76 -1.89 -18.57 6.69
C ALA A 76 -0.58 -17.92 6.22
N ALA A 77 -0.35 -17.82 4.91
CA ALA A 77 0.83 -17.16 4.36
C ALA A 77 0.77 -15.63 4.48
N TRP A 78 -0.41 -15.02 4.27
CA TRP A 78 -0.56 -13.57 4.23
C TRP A 78 -0.87 -12.91 5.58
N ASN A 79 -1.57 -13.61 6.49
CA ASN A 79 -2.04 -13.03 7.74
C ASN A 79 -0.94 -12.46 8.66
N PRO A 80 0.27 -13.04 8.75
CA PRO A 80 1.36 -12.42 9.51
C PRO A 80 1.68 -10.99 9.03
N THR A 81 1.72 -10.77 7.72
CA THR A 81 1.91 -9.44 7.12
C THR A 81 0.66 -8.58 7.23
N LEU A 82 -0.53 -9.11 6.90
CA LEU A 82 -1.77 -8.33 6.99
C LEU A 82 -2.03 -7.83 8.41
N ALA A 83 -1.68 -8.61 9.44
CA ALA A 83 -1.84 -8.23 10.83
C ALA A 83 -1.00 -6.99 11.20
N THR A 84 0.17 -6.77 10.60
CA THR A 84 0.95 -5.55 10.84
C THR A 84 0.24 -4.31 10.33
N PHE A 85 -0.62 -4.49 9.34
CA PHE A 85 -1.51 -3.46 8.82
C PHE A 85 -2.90 -3.54 9.43
N GLY A 86 -3.15 -4.28 10.52
CA GLY A 86 -4.49 -4.35 11.15
C GLY A 86 -5.53 -5.00 10.25
N LEU A 87 -5.15 -6.01 9.46
CA LEU A 87 -5.98 -6.72 8.49
C LEU A 87 -5.90 -8.24 8.70
N VAL A 88 -6.92 -8.95 8.23
CA VAL A 88 -6.95 -10.41 8.22
C VAL A 88 -7.67 -10.92 6.98
N ALA A 89 -7.08 -11.90 6.31
CA ALA A 89 -7.72 -12.64 5.24
C ALA A 89 -8.58 -13.77 5.79
N GLY A 90 -9.77 -13.94 5.22
CA GLY A 90 -10.66 -15.05 5.49
C GLY A 90 -10.11 -16.38 4.97
N SER A 91 -10.51 -17.49 5.58
CA SER A 91 -9.98 -18.82 5.28
C SER A 91 -10.87 -19.64 4.33
N THR A 92 -11.83 -19.00 3.65
CA THR A 92 -12.80 -19.63 2.75
C THR A 92 -12.88 -18.88 1.43
N TRP A 93 -12.93 -19.61 0.31
CA TRP A 93 -13.22 -19.01 -0.99
C TRP A 93 -14.64 -18.51 -1.06
N PHE A 94 -14.87 -17.45 -1.84
CA PHE A 94 -16.21 -17.05 -2.20
C PHE A 94 -16.92 -18.16 -2.99
N PRO A 95 -18.22 -18.38 -2.75
CA PRO A 95 -18.99 -19.43 -3.42
C PRO A 95 -19.32 -19.10 -4.89
N GLY A 96 -19.11 -17.86 -5.33
CA GLY A 96 -19.38 -17.41 -6.69
C GLY A 96 -18.25 -17.76 -7.65
N ALA A 97 -18.58 -18.39 -8.77
CA ALA A 97 -17.63 -18.62 -9.84
C ALA A 97 -17.48 -17.34 -10.69
N GLY A 98 -16.24 -16.94 -10.97
CA GLY A 98 -15.91 -15.88 -11.92
C GLY A 98 -15.76 -14.50 -11.29
N PHE A 99 -15.77 -13.49 -12.15
CA PHE A 99 -15.73 -12.10 -11.73
C PHE A 99 -17.16 -11.57 -11.53
N VAL A 100 -17.47 -11.11 -10.33
CA VAL A 100 -18.77 -10.58 -9.92
C VAL A 100 -18.60 -9.11 -9.53
N GLN A 101 -19.53 -8.28 -9.95
CA GLN A 101 -19.59 -6.89 -9.52
C GLN A 101 -20.12 -6.82 -8.08
N ALA A 102 -19.36 -6.17 -7.20
CA ALA A 102 -19.77 -5.85 -5.84
C ALA A 102 -20.10 -4.36 -5.74
N THR A 103 -21.22 -4.03 -5.09
CA THR A 103 -21.59 -2.65 -4.79
C THR A 103 -20.72 -2.14 -3.65
N VAL A 104 -20.06 -1.00 -3.81
CA VAL A 104 -19.24 -0.43 -2.73
C VAL A 104 -20.12 0.00 -1.56
N THR A 105 -19.84 -0.53 -0.37
CA THR A 105 -20.56 -0.24 0.88
C THR A 105 -19.77 0.68 1.81
N SER A 106 -18.46 0.80 1.63
CA SER A 106 -17.62 1.81 2.29
C SER A 106 -16.36 2.10 1.46
N GLY A 107 -15.92 3.36 1.38
CA GLY A 107 -14.74 3.75 0.60
C GLY A 107 -14.84 5.21 0.11
N PRO A 108 -14.01 5.61 -0.87
CA PRO A 108 -14.14 6.90 -1.54
C PRO A 108 -15.53 7.07 -2.16
N ALA A 109 -16.11 8.26 -2.06
CA ALA A 109 -17.48 8.52 -2.52
C ALA A 109 -17.71 8.23 -4.02
N GLU A 110 -16.66 8.38 -4.84
CA GLU A 110 -16.70 8.15 -6.29
C GLU A 110 -16.62 6.64 -6.65
N ALA A 111 -16.19 5.79 -5.71
CA ALA A 111 -16.11 4.35 -5.95
C ALA A 111 -17.48 3.72 -5.69
N THR A 112 -18.23 3.43 -6.75
CA THR A 112 -19.58 2.85 -6.66
C THR A 112 -19.61 1.33 -6.87
N SER A 113 -18.54 0.79 -7.46
CA SER A 113 -18.47 -0.61 -7.85
C SER A 113 -17.05 -1.16 -7.75
N LEU A 114 -16.95 -2.42 -7.33
CA LEU A 114 -15.74 -3.24 -7.38
C LEU A 114 -15.98 -4.46 -8.26
N ILE A 115 -14.98 -4.87 -9.04
CA ILE A 115 -15.02 -6.17 -9.72
C ILE A 115 -14.25 -7.16 -8.86
N TRP A 116 -14.91 -8.24 -8.44
CA TRP A 116 -14.37 -9.26 -7.55
C TRP A 116 -14.26 -10.60 -8.24
N GLY A 117 -13.12 -11.27 -8.18
CA GLY A 117 -12.94 -12.63 -8.75
C GLY A 117 -13.03 -13.77 -7.73
N TYR A 118 -12.60 -14.95 -8.17
CA TYR A 118 -12.25 -16.08 -7.30
C TYR A 118 -11.27 -15.60 -6.22
N GLY A 119 -11.71 -15.50 -4.98
CA GLY A 119 -10.92 -14.96 -3.89
C GLY A 119 -11.52 -15.23 -2.52
N GLN A 120 -10.97 -14.57 -1.52
CA GLN A 120 -11.39 -14.66 -0.12
C GLN A 120 -11.59 -13.27 0.48
N SER A 121 -12.32 -13.18 1.59
CA SER A 121 -12.58 -11.91 2.26
C SER A 121 -11.30 -11.33 2.87
N ILE A 122 -11.27 -10.00 2.98
CA ILE A 122 -10.34 -9.31 3.87
C ILE A 122 -11.16 -8.45 4.84
N GLU A 123 -10.88 -8.60 6.12
CA GLU A 123 -11.50 -7.86 7.21
C GLU A 123 -10.48 -7.00 7.95
N LYS A 124 -10.97 -5.90 8.55
CA LYS A 124 -10.18 -5.10 9.50
C LYS A 124 -10.10 -5.81 10.84
N LEU A 125 -8.90 -5.88 11.40
CA LEU A 125 -8.70 -6.20 12.81
C LEU A 125 -9.06 -4.98 13.66
N SER A 126 -9.65 -5.21 14.83
CA SER A 126 -9.91 -4.17 15.82
C SER A 126 -8.83 -4.19 16.90
N PRO A 127 -8.22 -3.04 17.25
CA PRO A 127 -8.45 -1.70 16.68
C PRO A 127 -7.77 -1.54 15.31
N ALA A 128 -8.43 -0.80 14.40
CA ALA A 128 -7.94 -0.59 13.04
C ALA A 128 -6.65 0.27 13.02
N ALA A 129 -5.64 -0.15 12.25
CA ALA A 129 -4.45 0.68 12.00
C ALA A 129 -4.81 1.88 11.10
N SER A 130 -4.25 3.06 11.37
CA SER A 130 -4.50 4.30 10.62
C SER A 130 -3.92 4.29 9.19
N SER A 131 -3.06 3.33 8.87
CA SER A 131 -2.27 3.25 7.62
C SER A 131 -2.95 2.46 6.49
N GLN A 132 -4.29 2.47 6.43
CA GLN A 132 -5.04 1.62 5.50
C GLN A 132 -6.16 2.39 4.79
N SER A 133 -6.21 2.28 3.46
CA SER A 133 -7.42 2.54 2.69
C SER A 133 -8.15 1.21 2.47
N TYR A 134 -9.37 1.13 2.98
CA TYR A 134 -10.17 -0.08 2.94
C TYR A 134 -11.48 0.22 2.23
N ILE A 135 -11.70 -0.45 1.10
CA ILE A 135 -12.96 -0.37 0.36
C ILE A 135 -13.72 -1.65 0.64
N ARG A 136 -14.99 -1.54 1.03
CA ARG A 136 -15.89 -2.69 1.15
C ARG A 136 -16.88 -2.69 0.02
N GLY A 137 -17.32 -3.87 -0.38
CA GLY A 137 -18.54 -4.01 -1.15
C GLY A 137 -19.40 -5.18 -0.69
N SER A 138 -20.54 -5.36 -1.34
CA SER A 138 -21.41 -6.52 -1.17
C SER A 138 -21.79 -7.09 -2.54
N PHE A 139 -21.88 -8.42 -2.64
CA PHE A 139 -22.45 -9.06 -3.83
C PHE A 139 -23.96 -8.87 -3.85
N ALA A 140 -24.53 -8.64 -5.04
CA ALA A 140 -25.98 -8.54 -5.19
C ALA A 140 -26.69 -9.80 -4.63
N GLY A 141 -27.55 -9.62 -3.62
CA GLY A 141 -28.26 -10.71 -2.95
C GLY A 141 -27.43 -11.53 -1.94
N GLY A 142 -26.20 -11.12 -1.62
CA GLY A 142 -25.32 -11.79 -0.66
C GLY A 142 -25.40 -11.19 0.75
N PRO A 143 -25.22 -12.00 1.82
CA PRO A 143 -25.25 -11.53 3.21
C PRO A 143 -23.92 -10.94 3.72
N THR A 144 -22.84 -10.95 2.92
CA THR A 144 -21.48 -10.61 3.39
C THR A 144 -20.94 -9.35 2.73
N ASP A 145 -20.65 -8.35 3.55
CA ASP A 145 -19.73 -7.27 3.20
C ASP A 145 -18.31 -7.84 3.08
N ILE A 146 -17.62 -7.49 2.01
CA ILE A 146 -16.33 -8.03 1.62
C ILE A 146 -15.36 -6.87 1.41
N GLY A 147 -14.11 -6.97 1.86
CA GLY A 147 -13.10 -5.91 1.76
C GLY A 147 -12.03 -6.08 0.68
N LEU A 148 -11.70 -5.00 -0.01
CA LEU A 148 -10.56 -4.83 -0.91
C LEU A 148 -9.57 -3.85 -0.24
N ILE A 149 -8.29 -4.22 -0.17
CA ILE A 149 -7.28 -3.41 0.52
C ILE A 149 -6.43 -2.63 -0.50
N GLY A 150 -6.30 -1.33 -0.27
CA GLY A 150 -5.10 -0.58 -0.61
C GLY A 150 -4.38 -0.19 0.67
N ALA A 151 -3.20 -0.76 0.94
CA ALA A 151 -2.40 -0.31 2.06
C ALA A 151 -1.59 0.90 1.59
N SER A 152 -1.91 2.06 2.16
CA SER A 152 -1.16 3.29 1.97
C SER A 152 -0.83 3.81 3.36
N VAL A 153 0.44 3.75 3.74
CA VAL A 153 0.88 4.52 4.89
C VAL A 153 0.87 5.97 4.42
N THR A 154 0.06 6.83 5.04
CA THR A 154 0.27 8.26 4.86
C THR A 154 1.70 8.52 5.30
N LEU A 155 2.56 8.97 4.40
CA LEU A 155 3.86 9.50 4.81
C LEU A 155 3.52 10.51 5.92
N ALA A 156 3.92 10.23 7.16
CA ALA A 156 4.22 11.31 8.06
C ALA A 156 5.16 12.19 7.26
N ALA A 157 4.68 13.38 6.87
CA ALA A 157 5.32 14.23 5.87
C ALA A 157 6.84 14.16 6.05
N PRO A 158 7.63 13.92 4.99
CA PRO A 158 9.08 13.80 5.12
C PRO A 158 9.54 14.98 5.97
N GLY A 159 10.05 14.64 7.16
CA GLY A 159 10.21 15.49 8.35
C GLY A 159 9.76 16.93 8.20
N ALA A 160 8.75 17.31 8.98
CA ALA A 160 8.41 18.70 9.30
C ALA A 160 9.62 19.60 9.06
N ALA A 161 9.59 20.35 7.95
CA ALA A 161 10.68 21.28 7.65
C ALA A 161 10.90 22.07 8.94
N PRO A 162 12.15 22.13 9.46
CA PRO A 162 12.39 22.73 10.77
C PRO A 162 11.67 24.08 10.81
N GLU A 163 10.90 24.34 11.86
CA GLU A 163 10.15 25.59 11.93
C GLU A 163 11.11 26.76 11.72
N PRO A 164 10.66 27.92 11.19
CA PRO A 164 11.54 29.05 10.95
C PRO A 164 12.45 29.42 12.15
N SER A 165 11.98 29.16 13.37
CA SER A 165 12.73 29.26 14.63
C SER A 165 13.91 28.29 14.73
N THR A 166 13.76 27.05 14.26
CA THR A 166 14.83 26.03 14.25
C THR A 166 15.93 26.39 13.26
N TRP A 167 15.58 26.91 12.09
CA TRP A 167 16.56 27.48 11.16
C TRP A 167 17.30 28.67 11.75
N ALA A 168 16.57 29.57 12.41
CA ALA A 168 17.18 30.71 13.10
C ALA A 168 18.16 30.27 14.18
N LEU A 169 17.83 29.25 14.98
CA LEU A 169 18.72 28.71 16.01
C LEU A 169 19.95 27.99 15.43
N LEU A 170 19.81 27.27 14.31
CA LEU A 170 20.95 26.66 13.62
C LEU A 170 21.89 27.73 13.04
N ILE A 171 21.35 28.73 12.36
CA ILE A 171 22.13 29.85 11.80
C ILE A 171 22.81 30.64 12.93
N LEU A 172 22.10 30.92 14.02
CA LEU A 172 22.66 31.60 15.19
C LEU A 172 23.76 30.75 15.84
N GLY A 173 23.54 29.45 16.01
CA GLY A 173 24.50 28.52 16.59
C GLY A 173 25.79 28.42 15.79
N PHE A 174 25.69 28.17 14.48
CA PHE A 174 26.87 28.11 13.59
C PHE A 174 27.54 29.48 13.44
N GLY A 175 26.75 30.56 13.39
CA GLY A 175 27.26 31.93 13.36
C GLY A 175 28.06 32.29 14.62
N ALA A 176 27.56 31.92 15.80
CA ALA A 176 28.22 32.17 17.08
C ALA A 176 29.53 31.37 17.20
N VAL A 177 29.52 30.08 16.85
CA VAL A 177 30.73 29.23 16.86
C VAL A 177 31.78 29.78 15.88
N GLY A 178 31.36 30.15 14.67
CA GLY A 178 32.26 30.76 13.68
C GLY A 178 32.84 32.11 14.13
N ALA A 179 32.04 32.96 14.77
CA ALA A 179 32.50 34.25 15.30
C ALA A 179 33.51 34.09 16.45
N ILE A 180 33.29 33.13 17.35
CA ILE A 180 34.22 32.81 18.44
C ILE A 180 35.54 32.26 17.86
N GLY A 181 35.48 31.39 16.85
CA GLY A 181 36.67 30.90 16.15
C GLY A 181 37.52 32.02 15.54
N ARG A 182 36.90 32.98 14.85
CA ARG A 182 37.60 34.13 14.24
C ARG A 182 38.29 35.02 15.27
N ARG A 183 37.68 35.24 16.44
CA ARG A 183 38.28 36.07 17.51
C ARG A 183 39.55 35.46 18.09
N ARG A 184 39.65 34.13 18.11
CA ARG A 184 40.85 33.41 18.62
C ARG A 184 42.01 33.46 17.63
N CYS A 185 41.74 33.42 16.33
CA CYS A 185 42.79 33.59 15.32
C CYS A 185 43.30 35.03 15.23
N ALA A 186 42.46 36.04 15.51
CA ALA A 186 42.87 37.45 15.51
C ALA A 186 43.73 37.89 16.71
N HIS A 187 43.86 37.05 17.76
CA HIS A 187 44.75 37.29 18.90
C HIS A 187 46.05 36.45 18.85
N ALA A 188 46.24 35.66 17.79
CA ALA A 188 47.44 34.83 17.58
C ALA A 188 48.38 35.41 16.49
N ALA A 189 48.23 36.69 16.17
CA ALA A 189 49.08 37.46 15.26
C ALA A 189 49.67 38.67 15.99
#